data_AF-A0A1M5T8Q7-F1
#
_entry.id   AF-A0A1M5T8Q7-F1
#
_cell.length_a   1.000
_cell.length_b   1.000
_cell.length_c   1.000
_cell.angle_alpha   90.00
_cell.angle_beta   90.00
_cell.angle_gamma   90.00
#
_symmetry.space_group_name_H-M   'P 1'
#
loop_
_entity.id
_entity.type
_entity.pdbx_description
1 polymer ?
#
loop_
_entity_poly.entity_id
_entity_poly.type
_entity_poly.pdbx_seq_one_letter_code
_entity_poly.pdbx_strand_id
1 'polypeptide(L)'
;MIDGIKYVELDIRAHGYGVVNWNGVATKGEPVKVAGQTYVPEYSNHTIPKLRNGQIYVSSKCIRHYLFREEAFGLAMSGDACFHAKSGEGVGFLEQKLLAMLSSSVGLLRGYLETVKGAASGGYMKASPLTVSDFEETLGNVTLYEQHCHGADPTADGKGNTFFSRTTAGETAYRGRCVIGIEDLQFISLSTVAWRCAYPIQGGALDAGVVEATERLRVGILDYLERAKLMLGLDQLKPGLQVGLFSRRNALVPLNEYGLLLDQDAIEVLVQLVIARFKALVITQGQGMFAVDDVRVCFSDRPQRWDTTKFQGNERGEPYAQYYEAQWCWF
;
A
#
# COMPACT_ATOMS: atom_id res chain seq x y z
N MET A 1 18.59 10.50 21.49
CA MET A 1 18.45 10.27 20.03
C MET A 1 17.95 8.86 19.81
N ILE A 2 17.32 8.58 18.67
CA ILE A 2 16.93 7.21 18.29
C ILE A 2 17.90 6.77 17.20
N ASP A 3 18.66 5.73 17.51
CA ASP A 3 19.71 5.17 16.66
C ASP A 3 19.19 3.93 15.91
N GLY A 4 19.89 3.53 14.85
CA GLY A 4 19.52 2.41 13.97
C GLY A 4 18.73 2.85 12.72
N ILE A 5 18.33 1.84 11.92
CA ILE A 5 17.66 2.06 10.63
C ILE A 5 16.24 2.60 10.86
N LYS A 6 15.96 3.78 10.30
CA LYS A 6 14.67 4.50 10.42
C LYS A 6 13.77 4.25 9.22
N TYR A 7 14.38 4.09 8.05
CA TYR A 7 13.68 3.91 6.78
C TYR A 7 14.35 2.82 5.94
N VAL A 8 13.54 2.01 5.27
CA VAL A 8 14.00 1.15 4.16
C VAL A 8 13.49 1.75 2.87
N GLU A 9 14.40 2.18 2.01
CA GLU A 9 14.10 2.85 0.75
C GLU A 9 14.34 1.92 -0.44
N LEU A 10 13.45 1.99 -1.41
CA LEU A 10 13.44 1.16 -2.61
C LEU A 10 13.46 2.09 -3.83
N ASP A 11 14.47 1.94 -4.70
CA ASP A 11 14.47 2.51 -6.06
C ASP A 11 14.09 1.40 -7.03
N ILE A 12 12.96 1.59 -7.71
CA ILE A 12 12.31 0.55 -8.49
C ILE A 12 12.32 0.99 -9.95
N ARG A 13 12.83 0.10 -10.80
CA ARG A 13 12.81 0.26 -12.25
C ARG A 13 11.89 -0.79 -12.83
N ALA A 14 11.07 -0.37 -13.78
CA ALA A 14 10.11 -1.23 -14.44
C ALA A 14 10.09 -0.91 -15.94
N HIS A 15 9.75 -1.90 -16.75
CA HIS A 15 9.45 -1.73 -18.17
C HIS A 15 7.99 -2.07 -18.42
N GLY A 16 7.52 -1.71 -19.59
CA GLY A 16 6.16 -1.98 -20.00
C GLY A 16 5.93 -1.71 -21.47
N TYR A 17 4.68 -1.93 -21.84
CA TYR A 17 4.16 -1.59 -23.15
C TYR A 17 2.71 -1.14 -22.98
N GLY A 18 2.29 -0.07 -23.67
CA GLY A 18 0.93 0.41 -23.55
C GLY A 18 0.66 1.19 -22.26
N VAL A 19 -0.61 1.49 -22.05
CA VAL A 19 -1.10 2.22 -20.87
C VAL A 19 -1.82 1.27 -19.93
N VAL A 20 -1.26 1.09 -18.73
CA VAL A 20 -1.88 0.28 -17.67
C VAL A 20 -2.79 1.08 -16.74
N ASN A 21 -2.58 2.40 -16.61
CA ASN A 21 -3.36 3.26 -15.71
C ASN A 21 -3.99 4.45 -16.45
N TRP A 22 -5.28 4.28 -16.76
CA TRP A 22 -6.09 5.29 -17.43
C TRP A 22 -6.66 6.33 -16.45
N ASN A 23 -6.86 7.56 -16.91
CA ASN A 23 -7.52 8.62 -16.15
C ASN A 23 -9.02 8.63 -16.41
N GLY A 24 -9.43 8.47 -17.66
CA GLY A 24 -10.83 8.46 -18.08
C GLY A 24 -11.04 9.19 -19.40
N VAL A 25 -12.28 9.55 -19.68
CA VAL A 25 -12.66 10.27 -20.91
C VAL A 25 -12.41 11.76 -20.75
N ALA A 26 -11.69 12.37 -21.68
CA ALA A 26 -11.54 13.80 -21.81
C ALA A 26 -12.64 14.38 -22.71
N THR A 27 -13.14 15.56 -22.36
CA THR A 27 -14.23 16.23 -23.10
C THR A 27 -13.74 17.29 -24.08
N LYS A 28 -12.49 17.75 -23.96
CA LYS A 28 -11.88 18.78 -24.82
C LYS A 28 -10.42 18.45 -25.11
N GLY A 29 -10.00 18.66 -26.35
CA GLY A 29 -8.62 18.55 -26.80
C GLY A 29 -7.86 19.86 -26.80
N GLU A 30 -6.57 19.79 -27.11
CA GLU A 30 -5.78 20.98 -27.40
C GLU A 30 -6.17 21.60 -28.76
N PRO A 31 -6.04 22.92 -28.94
CA PRO A 31 -6.32 23.57 -30.21
C PRO A 31 -5.38 23.07 -31.31
N VAL A 32 -5.93 22.49 -32.38
CA VAL A 32 -5.18 22.03 -33.55
C VAL A 32 -5.41 22.98 -34.71
N LYS A 33 -4.35 23.30 -35.48
CA LYS A 33 -4.50 24.05 -36.73
C LYS A 33 -4.74 23.10 -37.89
N VAL A 34 -5.92 23.18 -38.50
CA VAL A 34 -6.28 22.45 -39.72
C VAL A 34 -6.62 23.48 -40.79
N ALA A 35 -5.93 23.43 -41.93
CA ALA A 35 -6.12 24.35 -43.05
C ALA A 35 -6.09 25.85 -42.67
N GLY A 36 -5.23 26.23 -41.72
CA GLY A 36 -5.07 27.63 -41.27
C GLY A 36 -6.10 28.10 -40.24
N GLN A 37 -7.10 27.28 -39.90
CA GLN A 37 -8.06 27.56 -38.82
C GLN A 37 -7.68 26.81 -37.55
N THR A 38 -7.83 27.46 -36.40
CA THR A 38 -7.68 26.83 -35.09
C THR A 38 -8.98 26.13 -34.72
N TYR A 39 -8.93 24.80 -34.58
CA TYR A 39 -10.03 23.97 -34.14
C TYR A 39 -9.74 23.47 -32.73
N VAL A 40 -10.67 23.62 -31.80
CA VAL A 40 -10.60 22.94 -30.49
C VAL A 40 -11.46 21.71 -30.60
N PRO A 41 -10.89 20.50 -30.64
CA PRO A 41 -11.67 19.29 -30.72
C PRO A 41 -12.52 19.13 -29.45
N GLU A 42 -13.83 19.03 -29.62
CA GLU A 42 -14.70 18.52 -28.58
C GLU A 42 -14.78 17.00 -28.75
N TYR A 43 -14.36 16.29 -27.70
CA TYR A 43 -14.39 14.84 -27.69
C TYR A 43 -15.55 14.38 -26.82
N SER A 44 -16.39 13.47 -27.31
CA SER A 44 -17.39 12.80 -26.47
C SER A 44 -16.88 11.49 -25.87
N ASN A 45 -15.82 10.90 -26.44
CA ASN A 45 -15.36 9.55 -26.13
C ASN A 45 -13.83 9.34 -26.28
N HIS A 46 -13.01 10.39 -26.11
CA HIS A 46 -11.55 10.27 -26.15
C HIS A 46 -10.99 9.88 -24.78
N THR A 47 -10.36 8.70 -24.65
CA THR A 47 -9.79 8.25 -23.36
C THR A 47 -8.34 8.68 -23.21
N ILE A 48 -8.00 9.31 -22.09
CA ILE A 48 -6.64 9.76 -21.77
C ILE A 48 -6.01 8.94 -20.63
N PRO A 49 -4.70 8.65 -20.73
CA PRO A 49 -3.93 8.08 -19.63
C PRO A 49 -3.73 9.12 -18.52
N LYS A 50 -3.18 8.69 -17.39
CA LYS A 50 -2.68 9.65 -16.40
C LYS A 50 -1.41 10.31 -16.92
N LEU A 51 -1.46 11.63 -17.08
CA LEU A 51 -0.37 12.45 -17.62
C LEU A 51 0.16 13.42 -16.57
N ARG A 52 1.48 13.62 -16.56
CA ARG A 52 2.19 14.66 -15.85
C ARG A 52 3.19 15.28 -16.81
N ASN A 53 3.06 16.58 -17.11
CA ASN A 53 3.92 17.29 -18.05
C ASN A 53 4.05 16.59 -19.43
N GLY A 54 2.95 16.01 -19.93
CA GLY A 54 2.93 15.30 -21.21
C GLY A 54 3.49 13.88 -21.19
N GLN A 55 4.00 13.40 -20.05
CA GLN A 55 4.47 12.03 -19.86
C GLN A 55 3.44 11.20 -19.10
N ILE A 56 3.33 9.92 -19.45
CA ILE A 56 2.47 8.99 -18.71
C ILE A 56 3.08 8.66 -17.35
N TYR A 57 2.24 8.32 -16.37
CA TYR A 57 2.71 7.74 -15.12
C TYR A 57 1.72 6.72 -14.57
N VAL A 58 2.22 5.75 -13.81
CA VAL A 58 1.37 4.82 -13.06
C VAL A 58 1.22 5.34 -11.65
N SER A 59 -0.02 5.62 -11.24
CA SER A 59 -0.25 6.20 -9.93
C SER A 59 0.07 5.23 -8.79
N SER A 60 0.60 5.76 -7.69
CA SER A 60 0.86 5.03 -6.45
C SER A 60 -0.33 4.19 -5.97
N LYS A 61 -1.56 4.65 -6.17
CA LYS A 61 -2.79 3.89 -5.87
C LYS A 61 -2.93 2.63 -6.72
N CYS A 62 -2.62 2.71 -8.01
CA CYS A 62 -2.65 1.56 -8.91
C CYS A 62 -1.58 0.54 -8.50
N ILE A 63 -0.35 1.00 -8.25
CA ILE A 63 0.74 0.14 -7.77
C ILE A 63 0.35 -0.57 -6.47
N ARG A 64 -0.15 0.18 -5.48
CA ARG A 64 -0.60 -0.39 -4.20
C ARG A 64 -1.76 -1.37 -4.39
N HIS A 65 -2.69 -1.11 -5.31
CA HIS A 65 -3.76 -2.06 -5.60
C HIS A 65 -3.18 -3.41 -6.03
N TYR A 66 -2.26 -3.42 -6.99
CA TYR A 66 -1.65 -4.65 -7.49
C TYR A 66 -0.74 -5.33 -6.47
N LEU A 67 0.00 -4.57 -5.65
CA LEU A 67 0.86 -5.10 -4.59
C LEU A 67 0.11 -5.92 -3.51
N PHE A 68 -1.18 -5.62 -3.32
CA PHE A 68 -2.04 -6.25 -2.32
C PHE A 68 -3.28 -6.89 -2.91
N ARG A 69 -3.33 -7.08 -4.23
CA ARG A 69 -4.54 -7.45 -4.96
C ARG A 69 -5.08 -8.78 -4.48
N GLU A 70 -4.24 -9.81 -4.49
CA GLU A 70 -4.63 -11.19 -4.19
C GLU A 70 -5.17 -11.34 -2.78
N GLU A 71 -4.45 -10.83 -1.78
CA GLU A 71 -4.91 -10.89 -0.39
C GLU A 71 -6.15 -10.03 -0.13
N ALA A 72 -6.25 -8.85 -0.75
CA ALA A 72 -7.43 -8.01 -0.58
C ALA A 72 -8.69 -8.65 -1.19
N PHE A 73 -8.57 -9.31 -2.34
CA PHE A 73 -9.66 -10.09 -2.91
C PHE A 73 -9.96 -11.33 -2.08
N GLY A 74 -8.95 -12.05 -1.59
CA GLY A 74 -9.13 -13.20 -0.71
C GLY A 74 -9.91 -12.84 0.56
N LEU A 75 -9.53 -11.76 1.23
CA LEU A 75 -10.24 -11.22 2.39
C LEU A 75 -11.67 -10.81 2.05
N ALA A 76 -11.88 -10.15 0.91
CA ALA A 76 -13.22 -9.77 0.45
C ALA A 76 -14.13 -10.96 0.15
N MET A 77 -13.58 -12.04 -0.41
CA MET A 77 -14.33 -13.24 -0.84
C MET A 77 -14.54 -14.26 0.27
N SER A 78 -13.65 -14.30 1.26
CA SER A 78 -13.71 -15.27 2.39
C SER A 78 -14.93 -15.13 3.29
N GLY A 79 -15.73 -14.06 3.16
CA GLY A 79 -16.84 -13.76 4.08
C GLY A 79 -16.39 -13.25 5.45
N ASP A 80 -15.20 -13.66 5.90
CA ASP A 80 -14.56 -13.29 7.16
C ASP A 80 -14.14 -11.82 7.22
N ALA A 81 -13.93 -11.16 6.08
CA ALA A 81 -13.54 -9.75 6.01
C ALA A 81 -14.34 -8.97 4.95
N CYS A 82 -15.66 -9.20 4.87
CA CYS A 82 -16.54 -8.41 4.03
C CYS A 82 -16.26 -6.90 4.19
N PHE A 83 -15.61 -6.30 3.18
CA PHE A 83 -15.46 -4.84 3.05
C PHE A 83 -16.83 -4.14 2.91
N HIS A 84 -17.90 -4.92 2.81
CA HIS A 84 -19.30 -4.52 2.84
C HIS A 84 -20.04 -5.18 4.02
N ALA A 85 -19.52 -5.06 5.24
CA ALA A 85 -20.36 -5.32 6.42
C ALA A 85 -21.54 -4.34 6.37
N LYS A 86 -22.77 -4.83 6.19
CA LYS A 86 -23.95 -3.99 6.36
C LYS A 86 -23.91 -3.46 7.78
N SER A 87 -24.05 -2.14 7.94
CA SER A 87 -24.14 -1.50 9.25
C SER A 87 -25.29 -2.13 10.05
N GLY A 88 -25.01 -3.07 10.94
CA GLY A 88 -26.04 -3.79 11.70
C GLY A 88 -25.64 -5.17 12.24
N GLU A 89 -24.55 -5.79 11.76
CA GLU A 89 -24.06 -7.07 12.29
C GLU A 89 -23.21 -6.86 13.55
N GLY A 90 -23.43 -7.69 14.58
CA GLY A 90 -22.96 -7.46 15.96
C GLY A 90 -21.45 -7.35 16.14
N VAL A 91 -21.05 -6.91 17.35
CA VAL A 91 -19.65 -6.60 17.74
C VAL A 91 -18.66 -7.74 17.43
N GLY A 92 -19.09 -9.01 17.50
CA GLY A 92 -18.24 -10.17 17.22
C GLY A 92 -17.82 -10.35 15.75
N PHE A 93 -18.62 -9.88 14.79
CA PHE A 93 -18.26 -9.96 13.37
C PHE A 93 -17.15 -8.95 13.02
N LEU A 94 -17.22 -7.74 13.59
CA LEU A 94 -16.20 -6.71 13.43
C LEU A 94 -14.85 -7.19 13.99
N GLU A 95 -14.90 -7.85 15.14
CA GLU A 95 -13.72 -8.41 15.80
C GLU A 95 -13.02 -9.45 14.90
N GLN A 96 -13.77 -10.42 14.37
CA GLN A 96 -13.24 -11.45 13.47
C GLN A 96 -12.66 -10.84 12.18
N LYS A 97 -13.36 -9.87 11.59
CA LYS A 97 -12.88 -9.14 10.41
C LYS A 97 -11.56 -8.42 10.66
N LEU A 98 -11.44 -7.71 11.78
CA LEU A 98 -10.22 -6.98 12.13
C LEU A 98 -9.08 -7.93 12.49
N LEU A 99 -9.38 -9.06 13.12
CA LEU A 99 -8.41 -10.13 13.39
C LEU A 99 -7.84 -10.69 12.08
N ALA A 100 -8.70 -11.02 11.10
CA ALA A 100 -8.29 -11.50 9.79
C ALA A 100 -7.46 -10.45 9.03
N MET A 101 -7.85 -9.17 9.09
CA MET A 101 -7.10 -8.09 8.46
C MET A 101 -5.73 -7.87 9.11
N LEU A 102 -5.64 -7.78 10.43
CA LEU A 102 -4.37 -7.57 11.13
C LEU A 102 -3.43 -8.77 11.03
N SER A 103 -3.96 -9.97 10.82
CA SER A 103 -3.19 -11.21 10.57
C SER A 103 -2.85 -11.40 9.09
N SER A 104 -2.71 -10.32 8.32
CA SER A 104 -2.41 -10.34 6.88
C SER A 104 -1.50 -9.17 6.47
N SER A 105 -0.94 -9.21 5.24
CA SER A 105 -0.16 -8.07 4.73
C SER A 105 -1.02 -6.82 4.56
N VAL A 106 -2.33 -6.98 4.34
CA VAL A 106 -3.25 -5.86 4.15
C VAL A 106 -3.32 -5.03 5.43
N GLY A 107 -3.44 -5.67 6.60
CA GLY A 107 -3.43 -4.98 7.89
C GLY A 107 -2.06 -4.41 8.25
N LEU A 108 -1.00 -5.22 8.11
CA LEU A 108 0.33 -4.86 8.57
C LEU A 108 1.04 -3.83 7.67
N LEU A 109 0.86 -3.93 6.34
CA LEU A 109 1.60 -3.14 5.35
C LEU A 109 0.73 -2.16 4.56
N ARG A 110 -0.44 -2.58 4.06
CA ARG A 110 -1.29 -1.70 3.24
C ARG A 110 -2.02 -0.63 4.05
N GLY A 111 -2.37 -0.95 5.30
CA GLY A 111 -3.22 -0.13 6.15
C GLY A 111 -4.70 -0.21 5.77
N TYR A 112 -5.56 0.12 6.72
CA TYR A 112 -7.02 0.06 6.59
C TYR A 112 -7.70 1.10 7.47
N LEU A 113 -8.96 1.37 7.15
CA LEU A 113 -9.87 2.17 7.95
C LEU A 113 -11.24 1.48 7.94
N GLU A 114 -11.72 1.10 9.12
CA GLU A 114 -13.05 0.55 9.33
C GLU A 114 -13.88 1.55 10.14
N THR A 115 -14.85 2.17 9.47
CA THR A 115 -15.73 3.15 10.10
C THR A 115 -16.88 2.45 10.81
N VAL A 116 -17.00 2.66 12.12
CA VAL A 116 -18.09 2.12 12.92
C VAL A 116 -18.95 3.28 13.42
N LYS A 117 -20.26 3.22 13.19
CA LYS A 117 -21.20 4.22 13.73
C LYS A 117 -21.14 4.18 15.26
N GLY A 118 -20.80 5.31 15.88
CA GLY A 118 -20.72 5.45 17.35
C GLY A 118 -19.37 5.10 17.99
N ALA A 119 -18.33 4.76 17.21
CA ALA A 119 -16.99 4.62 17.78
C ALA A 119 -16.42 5.97 18.21
N ALA A 120 -15.89 6.04 19.43
CA ALA A 120 -15.33 7.27 20.02
C ALA A 120 -14.19 7.89 19.18
N SER A 121 -13.48 7.07 18.40
CA SER A 121 -12.35 7.46 17.55
C SER A 121 -12.67 7.68 16.06
N GLY A 122 -13.94 7.63 15.65
CA GLY A 122 -14.34 7.68 14.23
C GLY A 122 -14.11 6.37 13.44
N GLY A 123 -13.56 5.33 14.09
CA GLY A 123 -13.34 4.01 13.52
C GLY A 123 -12.09 3.31 14.07
N TYR A 124 -11.82 2.12 13.56
CA TYR A 124 -10.58 1.37 13.79
C TYR A 124 -9.68 1.51 12.57
N MET A 125 -8.41 1.80 12.79
CA MET A 125 -7.48 2.02 11.69
C MET A 125 -6.04 1.67 12.03
N LYS A 126 -5.30 1.31 10.98
CA LYS A 126 -3.84 1.26 10.99
C LYS A 126 -3.32 2.00 9.77
N ALA A 127 -2.48 3.00 10.02
CA ALA A 127 -1.79 3.72 8.96
C ALA A 127 -0.81 2.78 8.25
N SER A 128 -0.67 2.95 6.94
CA SER A 128 0.30 2.19 6.15
C SER A 128 1.72 2.65 6.48
N PRO A 129 2.64 1.74 6.83
CA PRO A 129 4.06 2.06 6.92
C PRO A 129 4.71 2.30 5.54
N LEU A 130 4.01 1.98 4.45
CA LEU A 130 4.51 2.12 3.09
C LEU A 130 4.10 3.45 2.47
N THR A 131 5.10 4.20 2.01
CA THR A 131 4.91 5.35 1.12
C THR A 131 5.43 4.98 -0.26
N VAL A 132 4.57 5.01 -1.28
CA VAL A 132 4.92 4.65 -2.67
C VAL A 132 4.74 5.90 -3.53
N SER A 133 5.77 6.27 -4.30
CA SER A 133 5.65 7.36 -5.26
C SER A 133 4.84 6.93 -6.48
N ASP A 134 4.46 7.89 -7.30
CA ASP A 134 4.05 7.58 -8.66
C ASP A 134 5.26 7.03 -9.44
N PHE A 135 4.98 6.19 -10.43
CA PHE A 135 5.97 5.61 -11.33
C PHE A 135 5.97 6.43 -12.61
N GLU A 136 6.98 7.29 -12.73
CA GLU A 136 7.11 8.24 -13.83
C GLU A 136 7.83 7.60 -15.01
N GLU A 137 7.34 7.85 -16.22
CA GLU A 137 7.94 7.39 -17.46
C GLU A 137 9.28 8.10 -17.73
N THR A 138 10.26 7.36 -18.24
CA THR A 138 11.66 7.81 -18.35
C THR A 138 12.26 7.73 -19.75
N LEU A 139 11.65 7.02 -20.70
CA LEU A 139 12.10 6.98 -22.09
C LEU A 139 11.80 8.29 -22.83
N GLY A 140 10.85 9.09 -22.34
CA GLY A 140 10.41 10.31 -23.01
C GLY A 140 9.58 10.01 -24.26
N ASN A 141 8.99 8.82 -24.34
CA ASN A 141 8.15 8.44 -25.47
C ASN A 141 6.92 9.34 -25.52
N VAL A 142 6.71 9.94 -26.70
CA VAL A 142 5.56 10.82 -26.95
C VAL A 142 4.31 9.96 -26.98
N THR A 143 3.30 10.38 -26.23
CA THR A 143 1.98 9.74 -26.28
C THR A 143 1.37 9.89 -27.67
N LEU A 144 0.80 8.80 -28.19
CA LEU A 144 0.24 8.77 -29.53
C LEU A 144 -1.28 8.94 -29.47
N TYR A 145 -1.83 9.69 -30.43
CA TYR A 145 -3.27 9.67 -30.67
C TYR A 145 -3.60 8.45 -31.54
N GLU A 146 -4.35 7.50 -31.00
CA GLU A 146 -4.84 6.35 -31.75
C GLU A 146 -6.36 6.42 -31.94
N GLN A 147 -6.77 6.25 -33.20
CA GLN A 147 -8.18 6.12 -33.57
C GLN A 147 -8.53 4.63 -33.63
N HIS A 148 -9.57 4.25 -32.90
CA HIS A 148 -10.13 2.92 -32.91
C HIS A 148 -11.52 2.92 -33.54
N CYS A 149 -11.97 1.74 -33.96
CA CYS A 149 -13.32 1.49 -34.41
C CYS A 149 -13.84 0.15 -33.87
N HIS A 150 -15.15 0.05 -33.72
CA HIS A 150 -15.81 -1.24 -33.60
C HIS A 150 -15.86 -1.94 -34.96
N GLY A 151 -15.59 -3.24 -35.00
CA GLY A 151 -15.83 -4.06 -36.19
C GLY A 151 -17.30 -3.95 -36.60
N ALA A 152 -17.58 -3.81 -37.90
CA ALA A 152 -18.92 -3.49 -38.39
C ALA A 152 -19.95 -4.51 -37.90
N ASP A 153 -20.98 -4.06 -37.18
CA ASP A 153 -22.20 -4.83 -37.00
C ASP A 153 -23.05 -4.64 -38.27
N PRO A 154 -23.32 -5.69 -39.07
CA PRO A 154 -24.06 -5.58 -40.32
C PRO A 154 -25.49 -5.06 -40.13
N THR A 155 -25.98 -4.95 -38.90
CA THR A 155 -27.34 -4.49 -38.58
C THR A 155 -27.40 -3.08 -38.00
N ALA A 156 -26.27 -2.42 -37.75
CA ALA A 156 -26.25 -1.07 -37.20
C ALA A 156 -26.29 -0.03 -38.33
N ASP A 157 -27.42 0.67 -38.45
CA ASP A 157 -27.72 1.75 -39.41
C ASP A 157 -26.77 2.97 -39.30
N GLY A 158 -25.45 2.81 -39.42
CA GLY A 158 -24.47 3.89 -39.58
C GLY A 158 -24.48 5.00 -38.51
N LYS A 159 -25.21 4.83 -37.40
CA LYS A 159 -25.47 5.88 -36.42
C LYS A 159 -24.51 5.81 -35.25
N GLY A 160 -23.52 6.69 -35.31
CA GLY A 160 -23.00 7.48 -34.18
C GLY A 160 -22.57 6.72 -32.92
N ASN A 161 -21.34 6.19 -32.95
CA ASN A 161 -20.42 5.87 -31.81
C ASN A 161 -19.43 4.75 -32.17
N THR A 162 -19.37 4.36 -33.45
CA THR A 162 -18.50 3.30 -33.95
C THR A 162 -17.02 3.64 -33.83
N PHE A 163 -16.67 4.93 -33.87
CA PHE A 163 -15.31 5.43 -33.75
C PHE A 163 -15.08 6.03 -32.37
N PHE A 164 -13.99 5.62 -31.72
CA PHE A 164 -13.50 6.21 -30.48
C PHE A 164 -12.00 6.38 -30.57
N SER A 165 -11.41 7.24 -29.75
CA SER A 165 -9.97 7.45 -29.77
C SER A 165 -9.38 7.36 -28.37
N ARG A 166 -8.10 7.03 -28.32
CA ARG A 166 -7.34 6.93 -27.08
C ARG A 166 -5.98 7.55 -27.27
N THR A 167 -5.48 8.16 -26.20
CA THR A 167 -4.07 8.50 -26.12
C THR A 167 -3.32 7.29 -25.60
N THR A 168 -2.45 6.70 -26.42
CA THR A 168 -1.71 5.46 -26.12
C THR A 168 -0.22 5.73 -25.96
N ALA A 169 0.51 4.69 -25.56
CA ALA A 169 1.96 4.68 -25.51
C ALA A 169 2.46 3.35 -26.05
N GLY A 170 3.65 3.35 -26.67
CA GLY A 170 4.33 2.14 -27.11
C GLY A 170 5.09 1.50 -25.96
N GLU A 171 6.39 1.27 -26.16
CA GLU A 171 7.31 0.85 -25.10
C GLU A 171 7.40 1.92 -24.00
N THR A 172 7.51 1.49 -22.75
CA THR A 172 7.57 2.39 -21.61
C THR A 172 8.60 1.90 -20.60
N ALA A 173 9.33 2.83 -19.98
CA ALA A 173 10.17 2.51 -18.84
C ALA A 173 9.85 3.46 -17.70
N TYR A 174 9.68 2.92 -16.50
CA TYR A 174 9.25 3.68 -15.34
C TYR A 174 10.30 3.66 -14.24
N ARG A 175 10.35 4.76 -13.50
CA ARG A 175 11.06 4.84 -12.23
C ARG A 175 10.11 5.24 -11.13
N GLY A 176 10.09 4.43 -10.07
CA GLY A 176 9.30 4.68 -8.86
C GLY A 176 10.16 4.49 -7.61
N ARG A 177 9.68 5.01 -6.50
CA ARG A 177 10.31 4.87 -5.19
C ARG A 177 9.32 4.37 -4.16
N CYS A 178 9.79 3.56 -3.23
CA CYS A 178 9.01 3.18 -2.06
C CYS A 178 9.84 3.38 -0.79
N VAL A 179 9.20 3.82 0.29
CA VAL A 179 9.81 3.97 1.61
C VAL A 179 8.97 3.21 2.62
N ILE A 180 9.62 2.38 3.42
CA ILE A 180 9.06 1.67 4.56
C ILE A 180 9.47 2.43 5.82
N GLY A 181 8.51 3.00 6.54
CA GLY A 181 8.74 3.66 7.82
C GLY A 181 8.77 2.65 8.96
N ILE A 182 9.93 2.51 9.62
CA ILE A 182 10.08 1.55 10.74
C ILE A 182 9.23 1.94 11.94
N GLU A 183 9.06 3.25 12.19
CA GLU A 183 8.24 3.75 13.29
C GLU A 183 6.78 3.28 13.21
N ASP A 184 6.17 3.42 12.03
CA ASP A 184 4.78 3.04 11.76
C ASP A 184 4.60 1.53 11.55
N LEU A 185 5.68 0.82 11.20
CA LEU A 185 5.68 -0.61 11.00
C LEU A 185 5.72 -1.36 12.33
N GLN A 186 6.64 -0.99 13.23
CA GLN A 186 6.95 -1.77 14.44
C GLN A 186 5.80 -1.83 15.45
N PHE A 187 4.94 -0.81 15.52
CA PHE A 187 3.96 -0.65 16.60
C PHE A 187 2.52 -0.70 16.07
N ILE A 188 1.69 -1.48 16.78
CA ILE A 188 0.26 -1.61 16.51
C ILE A 188 -0.47 -1.17 17.78
N SER A 189 -1.07 0.01 17.73
CA SER A 189 -1.81 0.56 18.87
C SER A 189 -3.17 -0.13 19.00
N LEU A 190 -3.50 -0.54 20.21
CA LEU A 190 -4.81 -1.09 20.59
C LEU A 190 -5.58 -0.11 21.49
N SER A 191 -5.09 1.13 21.59
CA SER A 191 -5.61 2.17 22.47
C SER A 191 -6.30 3.28 21.68
N THR A 192 -7.34 3.86 22.26
CA THR A 192 -8.04 5.02 21.71
C THR A 192 -7.36 6.35 22.03
N VAL A 193 -6.34 6.35 22.90
CA VAL A 193 -5.69 7.56 23.44
C VAL A 193 -5.12 8.46 22.35
N ALA A 194 -4.48 7.89 21.32
CA ALA A 194 -3.88 8.64 20.21
C ALA A 194 -4.71 8.58 18.91
N TRP A 195 -6.02 8.28 19.02
CA TRP A 195 -6.93 8.15 17.86
C TRP A 195 -6.48 7.14 16.79
N ARG A 196 -5.62 6.17 17.13
CA ARG A 196 -5.03 5.20 16.18
C ARG A 196 -5.27 3.74 16.59
N CYS A 197 -6.43 3.48 17.19
CA CYS A 197 -6.83 2.16 17.66
C CYS A 197 -7.04 1.21 16.48
N ALA A 198 -6.24 0.14 16.41
CA ALA A 198 -6.31 -0.84 15.33
C ALA A 198 -7.42 -1.89 15.54
N TYR A 199 -7.78 -2.19 16.79
CA TYR A 199 -8.66 -3.30 17.13
C TYR A 199 -9.62 -2.95 18.28
N PRO A 200 -10.88 -3.41 18.25
CA PRO A 200 -11.87 -3.14 19.30
C PRO A 200 -11.49 -3.85 20.59
N ILE A 201 -10.86 -3.12 21.49
CA ILE A 201 -10.68 -3.56 22.87
C ILE A 201 -11.67 -2.80 23.75
N GLN A 202 -12.66 -3.51 24.27
CA GLN A 202 -13.62 -2.99 25.24
C GLN A 202 -13.23 -3.47 26.64
N GLY A 203 -12.74 -2.57 27.49
CA GLY A 203 -12.31 -2.89 28.85
C GLY A 203 -10.98 -2.26 29.24
N GLY A 204 -10.58 -2.44 30.49
CA GLY A 204 -9.23 -2.14 30.95
C GLY A 204 -8.23 -3.17 30.40
N ALA A 205 -6.96 -2.77 30.22
CA ALA A 205 -5.90 -3.64 29.69
C ALA A 205 -5.65 -4.94 30.50
N LEU A 206 -6.22 -5.05 31.70
CA LEU A 206 -6.10 -6.19 32.62
C LEU A 206 -7.38 -7.05 32.69
N ASP A 207 -8.44 -6.68 31.95
CA ASP A 207 -9.66 -7.47 31.93
C ASP A 207 -9.41 -8.80 31.21
N ALA A 208 -9.88 -9.92 31.77
CA ALA A 208 -9.58 -11.26 31.25
C ALA A 208 -9.98 -11.44 29.77
N GLY A 209 -11.10 -10.85 29.35
CA GLY A 209 -11.54 -10.87 27.95
C GLY A 209 -10.64 -10.05 27.02
N VAL A 210 -10.04 -8.96 27.50
CA VAL A 210 -9.08 -8.15 26.75
C VAL A 210 -7.76 -8.90 26.56
N VAL A 211 -7.30 -9.58 27.60
CA VAL A 211 -6.09 -10.41 27.54
C VAL A 211 -6.28 -11.54 26.52
N GLU A 212 -7.42 -12.22 26.54
CA GLU A 212 -7.70 -13.30 25.59
C GLU A 212 -7.79 -12.80 24.14
N ALA A 213 -8.50 -11.70 23.87
CA ALA A 213 -8.61 -11.13 22.54
C ALA A 213 -7.24 -10.65 22.00
N THR A 214 -6.44 -10.02 22.87
CA THR A 214 -5.09 -9.55 22.50
C THR A 214 -4.15 -10.73 22.20
N GLU A 215 -4.25 -11.81 22.97
CA GLU A 215 -3.46 -13.00 22.74
C GLU A 215 -3.85 -13.73 21.45
N ARG A 216 -5.14 -13.81 21.13
CA ARG A 216 -5.62 -14.32 19.83
C ARG A 216 -5.05 -13.50 18.68
N LEU A 217 -5.06 -12.17 18.79
CA LEU A 217 -4.47 -11.27 17.81
C LEU A 217 -2.96 -11.48 17.68
N ARG A 218 -2.24 -11.61 18.80
CA ARG A 218 -0.80 -11.88 18.84
C ARG A 218 -0.46 -13.17 18.10
N VAL A 219 -1.18 -14.25 18.39
CA VAL A 219 -0.99 -15.56 17.76
C VAL A 219 -1.30 -15.50 16.26
N GLY A 220 -2.38 -14.84 15.85
CA GLY A 220 -2.74 -14.68 14.44
C GLY A 220 -1.68 -13.94 13.62
N ILE A 221 -1.09 -12.87 14.18
CA ILE A 221 0.00 -12.13 13.54
C ILE A 221 1.27 -12.99 13.47
N LEU A 222 1.61 -13.72 14.53
CA LEU A 222 2.79 -14.59 14.53
C LEU A 222 2.66 -15.75 13.53
N ASP A 223 1.49 -16.38 13.43
CA ASP A 223 1.22 -17.41 12.42
C ASP A 223 1.36 -16.87 11.00
N TYR A 224 0.88 -15.64 10.76
CA TYR A 224 1.10 -14.97 9.48
C TYR A 224 2.60 -14.74 9.20
N LEU A 225 3.35 -14.25 10.19
CA LEU A 225 4.79 -13.99 10.04
C LEU A 225 5.59 -15.26 9.80
N GLU A 226 5.29 -16.37 10.49
CA GLU A 226 5.95 -17.66 10.25
C GLU A 226 5.65 -18.21 8.85
N ARG A 227 4.41 -18.09 8.37
CA ARG A 227 4.08 -18.45 6.98
C ARG A 227 4.80 -17.58 5.96
N ALA A 228 4.86 -16.26 6.19
CA ALA A 228 5.57 -15.32 5.34
C ALA A 228 7.08 -15.63 5.29
N LYS A 229 7.68 -15.89 6.45
CA LYS A 229 9.08 -16.29 6.59
C LYS A 229 9.39 -17.57 5.81
N LEU A 230 8.55 -18.60 5.93
CA LEU A 230 8.72 -19.87 5.19
C LEU A 230 8.62 -19.66 3.68
N MET A 231 7.64 -18.86 3.22
CA MET A 231 7.49 -18.52 1.79
C MET A 231 8.71 -17.78 1.22
N LEU A 232 9.40 -16.99 2.05
CA LEU A 232 10.59 -16.24 1.66
C LEU A 232 11.90 -17.02 1.84
N GLY A 233 11.87 -18.23 2.43
CA GLY A 233 13.06 -19.01 2.74
C GLY A 233 13.95 -18.38 3.82
N LEU A 234 13.35 -17.71 4.80
CA LEU A 234 14.05 -16.99 5.88
C LEU A 234 14.06 -17.78 7.20
N ASP A 235 14.36 -19.08 7.14
CA ASP A 235 14.22 -20.04 8.25
C ASP A 235 15.00 -19.65 9.52
N GLN A 236 16.07 -18.88 9.37
CA GLN A 236 16.91 -18.39 10.46
C GLN A 236 16.24 -17.37 11.37
N LEU A 237 15.24 -16.62 10.87
CA LEU A 237 14.59 -15.56 11.63
C LEU A 237 13.57 -16.14 12.62
N LYS A 238 13.40 -15.53 13.79
CA LYS A 238 12.40 -15.94 14.78
C LYS A 238 11.51 -14.76 15.12
N PRO A 239 10.49 -14.46 14.28
CA PRO A 239 9.64 -13.30 14.47
C PRO A 239 8.93 -13.35 15.83
N GLY A 240 9.08 -12.27 16.59
CA GLY A 240 8.50 -12.09 17.91
C GLY A 240 7.58 -10.89 17.97
N LEU A 241 6.63 -10.94 18.91
CA LEU A 241 5.63 -9.90 19.13
C LEU A 241 5.36 -9.75 20.62
N GLN A 242 5.67 -8.57 21.15
CA GLN A 242 5.48 -8.22 22.56
C GLN A 242 4.15 -7.50 22.76
N VAL A 243 3.42 -7.86 23.80
CA VAL A 243 2.18 -7.21 24.23
C VAL A 243 2.49 -6.40 25.47
N GLY A 244 1.97 -5.17 25.56
CA GLY A 244 2.17 -4.37 26.76
C GLY A 244 1.75 -2.92 26.61
N LEU A 245 2.12 -2.15 27.63
CA LEU A 245 1.99 -0.70 27.63
C LEU A 245 3.30 -0.10 27.13
N PHE A 246 3.22 0.66 26.04
CA PHE A 246 4.39 1.23 25.38
C PHE A 246 4.31 2.75 25.38
N SER A 247 5.47 3.38 25.55
CA SER A 247 5.63 4.82 25.34
C SER A 247 6.62 5.06 24.21
N ARG A 248 6.41 6.17 23.49
CA ARG A 248 7.35 6.59 22.45
C ARG A 248 8.60 7.19 23.09
N ARG A 249 9.77 6.64 22.77
CA ARG A 249 11.07 7.15 23.21
C ARG A 249 11.28 8.59 22.78
N ASN A 250 11.90 9.38 23.65
CA ASN A 250 12.18 10.81 23.45
C ASN A 250 10.94 11.67 23.15
N ALA A 251 9.73 11.22 23.51
CA ALA A 251 8.56 12.09 23.48
C ALA A 251 8.63 13.11 24.63
N LEU A 252 8.26 14.37 24.36
CA LEU A 252 8.20 15.41 25.39
C LEU A 252 7.14 15.09 26.46
N VAL A 253 6.03 14.49 26.05
CA VAL A 253 4.95 14.02 26.91
C VAL A 253 4.86 12.50 26.73
N PRO A 254 5.07 11.70 27.79
CA PRO A 254 4.97 10.25 27.70
C PRO A 254 3.49 9.86 27.53
N LEU A 255 3.11 9.54 26.30
CA LEU A 255 1.81 8.97 26.00
C LEU A 255 1.94 7.45 26.04
N ASN A 256 1.28 6.84 27.01
CA ASN A 256 1.28 5.40 27.19
C ASN A 256 0.13 4.78 26.41
N GLU A 257 0.44 3.87 25.51
CA GLU A 257 -0.53 3.17 24.68
C GLU A 257 -0.40 1.66 24.88
N TYR A 258 -1.53 1.01 25.14
CA TYR A 258 -1.59 -0.45 25.09
C TYR A 258 -1.52 -0.89 23.64
N GLY A 259 -0.66 -1.87 23.33
CA GLY A 259 -0.42 -2.26 21.96
C GLY A 259 0.47 -3.49 21.80
N LEU A 260 0.86 -3.71 20.56
CA LEU A 260 1.77 -4.77 20.14
C LEU A 260 3.03 -4.15 19.54
N LEU A 261 4.19 -4.69 19.91
CA LEU A 261 5.49 -4.28 19.39
C LEU A 261 6.18 -5.46 18.70
N LEU A 262 6.44 -5.31 17.41
CA LEU A 262 7.19 -6.26 16.60
C LEU A 262 8.67 -6.19 16.96
N ASP A 263 9.33 -7.34 17.00
CA ASP A 263 10.78 -7.41 17.16
C ASP A 263 11.53 -7.22 15.83
N GLN A 264 12.86 -7.27 15.90
CA GLN A 264 13.75 -7.06 14.76
C GLN A 264 13.55 -8.09 13.65
N ASP A 265 13.25 -9.34 14.01
CA ASP A 265 13.08 -10.43 13.06
C ASP A 265 11.71 -10.35 12.38
N ALA A 266 10.65 -9.98 13.10
CA ALA A 266 9.34 -9.72 12.56
C ALA A 266 9.35 -8.53 11.57
N ILE A 267 10.06 -7.45 11.91
CA ILE A 267 10.26 -6.32 11.00
C ILE A 267 11.00 -6.77 9.73
N GLU A 268 12.06 -7.57 9.87
CA GLU A 268 12.81 -8.09 8.73
C GLU A 268 11.95 -8.91 7.78
N VAL A 269 11.13 -9.83 8.31
CA VAL A 269 10.21 -10.65 7.51
C VAL A 269 9.27 -9.75 6.69
N LEU A 270 8.70 -8.72 7.31
CA LEU A 270 7.79 -7.78 6.63
C LEU A 270 8.50 -6.92 5.58
N VAL A 271 9.73 -6.47 5.85
CA VAL A 271 10.56 -5.73 4.89
C VAL A 271 10.88 -6.60 3.66
N GLN A 272 11.34 -7.83 3.89
CA GLN A 272 11.65 -8.77 2.81
C GLN A 272 10.42 -9.16 2.01
N LEU A 273 9.25 -9.28 2.65
CA LEU A 273 7.99 -9.52 1.97
C LEU A 273 7.65 -8.39 1.00
N VAL A 274 7.84 -7.13 1.39
CA VAL A 274 7.61 -5.97 0.51
C VAL A 274 8.57 -5.99 -0.68
N ILE A 275 9.86 -6.25 -0.43
CA ILE A 275 10.88 -6.37 -1.48
C ILE A 275 10.51 -7.47 -2.48
N ALA A 276 10.14 -8.66 -1.99
CA ALA A 276 9.75 -9.80 -2.81
C ALA A 276 8.52 -9.48 -3.67
N ARG A 277 7.52 -8.80 -3.11
CA ARG A 277 6.34 -8.38 -3.87
C ARG A 277 6.64 -7.38 -4.96
N PHE A 278 7.52 -6.41 -4.71
CA PHE A 278 7.94 -5.49 -5.76
C PHE A 278 8.71 -6.22 -6.87
N LYS A 279 9.60 -7.15 -6.53
CA LYS A 279 10.31 -7.98 -7.53
C LYS A 279 9.37 -8.82 -8.38
N ALA A 280 8.27 -9.30 -7.80
CA ALA A 280 7.26 -10.10 -8.51
C ALA A 280 6.14 -9.25 -9.14
N LEU A 281 6.20 -7.92 -9.05
CA LEU A 281 5.09 -7.07 -9.46
C LEU A 281 4.96 -7.01 -10.99
N VAL A 282 3.86 -7.58 -11.48
CA VAL A 282 3.43 -7.48 -12.88
C VAL A 282 1.99 -6.99 -12.93
N ILE A 283 1.72 -6.04 -13.81
CA ILE A 283 0.40 -5.43 -14.02
C ILE A 283 0.03 -5.60 -15.50
N THR A 284 -1.02 -6.38 -15.74
CA THR A 284 -1.63 -6.53 -17.06
C THR A 284 -3.03 -5.91 -17.02
N GLN A 285 -3.19 -4.70 -17.56
CA GLN A 285 -4.45 -3.98 -17.55
C GLN A 285 -4.58 -3.08 -18.78
N GLY A 286 -5.79 -2.95 -19.32
CA GLY A 286 -6.07 -2.01 -20.41
C GLY A 286 -5.29 -2.31 -21.69
N GLN A 287 -4.98 -3.58 -21.94
CA GLN A 287 -4.10 -4.06 -23.02
C GLN A 287 -2.64 -3.58 -22.90
N GLY A 288 -2.27 -2.95 -21.78
CA GLY A 288 -0.90 -2.63 -21.43
C GLY A 288 -0.31 -3.65 -20.45
N MET A 289 1.01 -3.62 -20.37
CA MET A 289 1.83 -4.39 -19.45
C MET A 289 2.78 -3.45 -18.70
N PHE A 290 3.01 -3.74 -17.43
CA PHE A 290 4.05 -3.14 -16.59
C PHE A 290 4.67 -4.28 -15.77
N ALA A 291 6.00 -4.37 -15.75
CA ALA A 291 6.74 -5.39 -15.01
C ALA A 291 7.98 -4.77 -14.39
N VAL A 292 8.25 -5.09 -13.13
CA VAL A 292 9.44 -4.62 -12.41
C VAL A 292 10.68 -5.41 -12.86
N ASP A 293 11.75 -4.69 -13.19
CA ASP A 293 13.04 -5.26 -13.60
C ASP A 293 14.04 -5.34 -12.45
N ASP A 294 14.20 -4.22 -11.75
CA ASP A 294 15.27 -4.01 -10.78
C ASP A 294 14.68 -3.29 -9.56
N VAL A 295 15.04 -3.79 -8.38
CA VAL A 295 14.68 -3.23 -7.10
C VAL A 295 15.96 -3.06 -6.30
N ARG A 296 16.38 -1.81 -6.12
CA ARG A 296 17.54 -1.46 -5.30
C ARG A 296 17.07 -1.05 -3.93
N VAL A 297 17.69 -1.62 -2.90
CA VAL A 297 17.32 -1.41 -1.51
C VAL A 297 18.38 -0.53 -0.84
N CYS A 298 17.96 0.39 0.02
CA CYS A 298 18.81 1.18 0.89
C CYS A 298 18.23 1.16 2.30
N PHE A 299 19.08 0.82 3.28
CA PHE A 299 18.75 0.92 4.69
C PHE A 299 19.29 2.25 5.22
N SER A 300 18.39 3.15 5.64
CA SER A 300 18.72 4.52 6.04
C SER A 300 18.49 4.75 7.52
N ASP A 301 19.52 5.23 8.21
CA ASP A 301 19.52 5.71 9.60
C ASP A 301 19.17 7.21 9.72
N ARG A 302 19.05 7.89 8.56
CA ARG A 302 18.86 9.34 8.48
C ARG A 302 17.43 9.76 8.84
N PRO A 303 17.25 10.99 9.34
CA PRO A 303 15.91 11.52 9.64
C PRO A 303 15.11 11.90 8.38
N GLN A 304 15.77 12.07 7.23
CA GLN A 304 15.13 12.45 5.97
C GLN A 304 14.77 11.22 5.14
N ARG A 305 13.60 11.29 4.48
CA ARG A 305 13.14 10.29 3.50
C ARG A 305 13.66 10.63 2.11
N TRP A 306 13.80 9.62 1.25
CA TRP A 306 14.18 9.69 -0.16
C TRP A 306 15.61 10.15 -0.44
N ASP A 307 16.57 9.67 0.36
CA ASP A 307 17.97 10.00 0.14
C ASP A 307 18.59 9.17 -0.99
N THR A 308 18.58 9.75 -2.19
CA THR A 308 19.14 9.13 -3.39
C THR A 308 20.66 8.99 -3.41
N THR A 309 21.37 9.57 -2.44
CA THR A 309 22.84 9.64 -2.48
C THR A 309 23.53 8.31 -2.15
N LYS A 310 22.80 7.32 -1.59
CA LYS A 310 23.37 6.02 -1.20
C LYS A 310 22.43 4.85 -1.47
N PHE A 311 22.20 4.50 -2.73
CA PHE A 311 21.81 3.13 -3.08
C PHE A 311 23.08 2.27 -3.18
N GLN A 312 23.73 2.02 -2.04
CA GLN A 312 24.94 1.19 -1.95
C GLN A 312 24.66 -0.04 -1.07
N GLY A 313 24.61 -1.21 -1.69
CA GLY A 313 24.84 -2.51 -1.03
C GLY A 313 23.65 -3.08 -0.23
N ASN A 314 23.25 -4.29 -0.59
CA ASN A 314 22.05 -5.01 -0.13
C ASN A 314 22.10 -5.56 1.31
N GLU A 315 22.96 -5.05 2.20
CA GLU A 315 23.15 -5.65 3.52
C GLU A 315 22.66 -4.74 4.64
N ARG A 316 21.82 -5.31 5.51
CA ARG A 316 21.42 -4.71 6.78
C ARG A 316 22.65 -4.68 7.70
N GLY A 317 23.39 -3.57 7.65
CA GLY A 317 24.59 -3.37 8.48
C GLY A 317 24.30 -3.03 9.94
N GLU A 318 23.08 -2.58 10.26
CA GLU A 318 22.68 -2.10 11.58
C GLU A 318 21.28 -2.64 11.98
N PRO A 319 20.94 -2.70 13.27
CA PRO A 319 19.58 -3.03 13.70
C PRO A 319 18.57 -1.93 13.32
N TYR A 320 17.30 -2.30 13.23
CA TYR A 320 16.20 -1.34 13.07
C TYR A 320 16.06 -0.46 14.30
N ALA A 321 15.74 0.82 14.07
CA ALA A 321 15.52 1.79 15.12
C ALA A 321 14.33 1.39 16.00
N GLN A 322 14.55 1.35 17.31
CA GLN A 322 13.51 1.06 18.30
C GLN A 322 12.93 2.37 18.83
N TYR A 323 11.68 2.69 18.45
CA TYR A 323 11.02 3.94 18.89
C TYR A 323 10.12 3.78 20.12
N TYR A 324 9.78 2.56 20.50
CA TYR A 324 8.90 2.29 21.63
C TYR A 324 9.61 1.48 22.71
N GLU A 325 9.35 1.84 23.96
CA GLU A 325 9.85 1.12 25.13
C GLU A 325 8.67 0.69 26.01
N ALA A 326 8.78 -0.51 26.59
CA ALA A 326 7.79 -1.01 27.53
C ALA A 326 7.88 -0.19 28.82
N GLN A 327 6.72 0.29 29.29
CA GLN A 327 6.62 0.94 30.58
C GLN A 327 6.32 -0.11 31.64
N TRP A 328 7.20 -0.20 32.63
CA TRP A 328 6.95 -0.99 33.82
C TRP A 328 5.95 -0.21 34.68
N CYS A 329 4.71 -0.67 34.73
CA CYS A 329 3.76 -0.17 35.74
C CYS A 329 4.32 -0.53 37.11
N TRP A 330 4.77 0.48 37.87
CA TRP A 330 4.79 0.35 39.32
C TRP A 330 3.31 0.28 39.73
N PHE A 331 2.93 -0.88 40.28
CA PHE A 331 1.60 -1.15 40.83
C PHE A 331 1.20 -0.12 41.88
#